data_AF-A0A182Y2T4-F1
#
_entry.id   AF-A0A182Y2T4-F1
#
_cell.length_a   1.000
_cell.length_b   1.000
_cell.length_c   1.000
_cell.angle_alpha   90.00
_cell.angle_beta   90.00
_cell.angle_gamma   90.00
#
_symmetry.space_group_name_H-M   'P 1'
#
loop_
_entity.id
_entity.type
_entity.pdbx_description
1 polymer ?
#
loop_
_entity_poly.entity_id
_entity_poly.type
_entity_poly.pdbx_seq_one_letter_code
_entity_poly.pdbx_strand_id
1 'polypeptide(L)'
;MGRSVLCESFVEDYLRQLSRKAGVCMGLLIGQPSANGKDYIVHASRITGQDEEESDESQKLNATVASQQALDATRMLPGGMYVMGIFVIHPKNVFQEQSLLSSVKFILMSMKATFDANPLLMGTCEELEKSEKLVLYYSSSSKTQICKTVSLAAENPAVLPCDWKFVDRASTWHKLNVYFETDDVYPLKQKSVQEQYDTEANLTEYAKILFGGEPKPSTATVESVPANVYLPTSTELSPSDAKIEHFEGTMKFDGIVSSQIYIHAQSTFGEAERFIVADIVRSLMSRIQIHCDSLVQTEDTTTQDKITLNELPRRIYFPVRTQGGFPVQFSDYLFPEESVETPVGRIREILDIGVAVRDLNSKVELVPVVKEDERPTEEEEVWRPKNKTEDDFDGKLNLPVAGGLVTVIVLLIALLVYYLMK
;
A
#
# COMPACT_ATOMS: atom_id res chain seq x y z
N MET A 1 -5.30 -24.24 -18.81
CA MET A 1 -4.71 -23.58 -20.00
C MET A 1 -3.60 -22.67 -19.49
N GLY A 2 -2.52 -22.47 -20.25
CA GLY A 2 -1.42 -21.60 -19.80
C GLY A 2 -1.88 -20.14 -19.73
N ARG A 3 -1.26 -19.36 -18.83
CA ARG A 3 -1.46 -17.91 -18.74
C ARG A 3 -0.93 -17.25 -20.02
N SER A 4 -1.62 -16.21 -20.47
CA SER A 4 -1.20 -15.40 -21.61
C SER A 4 -1.18 -13.93 -21.23
N VAL A 5 -0.22 -13.18 -21.78
CA VAL A 5 -0.02 -11.77 -21.45
C VAL A 5 -0.04 -10.94 -22.72
N LEU A 6 -0.86 -9.89 -22.72
CA LEU A 6 -0.79 -8.81 -23.69
C LEU A 6 -0.10 -7.61 -23.05
N CYS A 7 1.01 -7.18 -23.66
CA CYS A 7 1.78 -6.05 -23.17
C CYS A 7 1.74 -4.91 -24.18
N GLU A 8 1.51 -3.68 -23.70
CA GLU A 8 1.49 -2.50 -24.56
C GLU A 8 2.86 -2.28 -25.24
N SER A 9 2.86 -1.93 -26.53
CA SER A 9 4.09 -1.84 -27.35
C SER A 9 5.07 -0.77 -26.84
N PHE A 10 4.59 0.27 -26.16
CA PHE A 10 5.48 1.26 -25.54
C PHE A 10 6.27 0.71 -24.34
N VAL A 11 5.80 -0.36 -23.70
CA VAL A 11 6.58 -1.08 -22.68
C VAL A 11 7.72 -1.85 -23.36
N GLU A 12 7.50 -2.40 -24.56
CA GLU A 12 8.58 -2.98 -25.36
C GLU A 12 9.65 -1.93 -25.72
N ASP A 13 9.22 -0.74 -26.14
CA ASP A 13 10.14 0.37 -26.44
C ASP A 13 10.96 0.77 -25.22
N TYR A 14 10.32 0.82 -24.04
CA TYR A 14 11.00 1.06 -22.77
C TYR A 14 12.06 -0.01 -22.47
N LEU A 15 11.70 -1.30 -22.52
CA LEU A 15 12.63 -2.41 -22.27
C LEU A 15 13.79 -2.43 -23.28
N ARG A 16 13.51 -2.14 -24.57
CA ARG A 16 14.51 -2.02 -25.63
C ARG A 16 15.48 -0.86 -25.40
N GLN A 17 15.01 0.27 -24.88
CA GLN A 17 15.86 1.41 -24.55
C GLN A 17 16.70 1.10 -23.31
N LEU A 18 16.07 0.50 -22.30
CA LEU A 18 16.73 0.13 -21.05
C LEU A 18 17.84 -0.90 -21.30
N SER A 19 17.61 -1.89 -22.16
CA SER A 19 18.63 -2.90 -22.51
C SER A 19 19.87 -2.32 -23.19
N ARG A 20 19.75 -1.15 -23.83
CA ARG A 20 20.88 -0.45 -24.47
C ARG A 20 21.62 0.47 -23.51
N LYS A 21 20.91 1.07 -22.55
CA LYS A 21 21.45 2.10 -21.66
C LYS A 21 21.98 1.54 -20.35
N ALA A 22 21.25 0.61 -19.72
CA ALA A 22 21.53 0.11 -18.37
C ALA A 22 22.28 -1.23 -18.37
N GLY A 23 22.31 -1.97 -19.48
CA GLY A 23 22.92 -3.30 -19.52
C GLY A 23 22.11 -4.31 -18.70
N VAL A 24 22.73 -4.91 -17.67
CA VAL A 24 22.08 -5.86 -16.75
C VAL A 24 21.27 -5.10 -15.71
N CYS A 25 19.96 -5.33 -15.66
CA CYS A 25 19.08 -4.72 -14.68
C CYS A 25 17.79 -5.52 -14.51
N MET A 26 16.99 -5.17 -13.49
CA MET A 26 15.64 -5.70 -13.31
C MET A 26 14.66 -4.56 -13.03
N GLY A 27 13.39 -4.91 -13.00
CA GLY A 27 12.34 -3.99 -12.61
C GLY A 27 11.00 -4.67 -12.44
N LEU A 28 9.99 -3.88 -12.17
CA LEU A 28 8.62 -4.33 -11.92
C LEU A 28 7.82 -4.36 -13.23
N LEU A 29 6.88 -5.29 -13.31
CA LEU A 29 5.83 -5.32 -14.32
C LEU A 29 4.50 -4.95 -13.66
N ILE A 30 3.81 -3.97 -14.23
CA ILE A 30 2.57 -3.43 -13.67
C ILE A 30 1.45 -3.57 -14.69
N GLY A 31 0.30 -4.03 -14.22
CA GLY A 31 -0.79 -4.43 -15.10
C GLY A 31 -2.04 -4.86 -14.36
N GLN A 32 -2.99 -5.40 -15.13
CA GLN A 32 -4.24 -5.95 -14.61
C GLN A 32 -4.27 -7.47 -14.85
N PRO A 33 -4.48 -8.27 -13.80
CA PRO A 33 -4.77 -9.69 -13.94
C PRO A 33 -6.20 -9.89 -14.50
N SER A 34 -6.44 -11.01 -15.16
CA SER A 34 -7.79 -11.40 -15.56
C SER A 34 -8.11 -12.83 -15.12
N ALA A 35 -9.33 -13.03 -14.61
CA ALA A 35 -9.80 -14.36 -14.19
C ALA A 35 -9.83 -15.39 -15.34
N ASN A 36 -9.80 -14.96 -16.60
CA ASN A 36 -9.75 -15.83 -17.77
C ASN A 36 -8.31 -16.26 -18.17
N GLY A 37 -7.30 -15.88 -17.39
CA GLY A 37 -5.89 -16.20 -17.64
C GLY A 37 -5.22 -15.33 -18.72
N LYS A 38 -5.85 -14.23 -19.12
CA LYS A 38 -5.30 -13.26 -20.07
C LYS A 38 -4.99 -11.94 -19.38
N ASP A 39 -3.74 -11.78 -18.97
CA ASP A 39 -3.29 -10.62 -18.22
C ASP A 39 -2.84 -9.48 -19.15
N TYR A 40 -2.88 -8.25 -18.64
CA TYR A 40 -2.56 -7.04 -19.41
C TYR A 40 -1.45 -6.26 -18.72
N ILE A 41 -0.32 -6.04 -19.38
CA ILE A 41 0.77 -5.21 -18.88
C ILE A 41 0.72 -3.82 -19.50
N VAL A 42 0.66 -2.80 -18.65
CA VAL A 42 0.51 -1.39 -19.05
C VAL A 42 1.73 -0.55 -18.71
N HIS A 43 2.61 -1.03 -17.84
CA HIS A 43 3.81 -0.30 -17.44
C HIS A 43 4.91 -1.24 -16.97
N ALA A 44 6.15 -0.78 -17.08
CA ALA A 44 7.32 -1.41 -16.47
C ALA A 44 8.20 -0.33 -15.86
N SER A 45 8.72 -0.56 -14.67
CA SER A 45 9.61 0.38 -13.97
C SER A 45 10.89 -0.30 -13.54
N ARG A 46 12.04 0.31 -13.88
CA ARG A 46 13.35 -0.16 -13.40
C ARG A 46 13.42 -0.02 -11.89
N ILE A 47 13.99 -1.01 -11.22
CA ILE A 47 14.34 -0.87 -9.81
C ILE A 47 15.60 -0.01 -9.67
N THR A 48 15.49 1.13 -8.99
CA THR A 48 16.57 2.08 -8.75
C THR A 48 17.41 1.67 -7.55
N GLY A 49 18.67 2.13 -7.45
CA GLY A 49 19.61 1.70 -6.40
C GLY A 49 20.48 0.48 -6.77
N GLN A 50 20.47 0.07 -8.04
CA GLN A 50 21.35 -1.00 -8.58
C GLN A 50 22.65 -0.47 -9.21
N ASP A 51 22.80 0.87 -9.24
CA ASP A 51 23.86 1.59 -9.95
C ASP A 51 24.97 2.12 -9.02
N GLU A 52 24.87 1.89 -7.70
CA GLU A 52 26.02 2.11 -6.81
C GLU A 52 27.16 1.16 -7.22
N GLU A 53 28.41 1.61 -7.12
CA GLU A 53 29.64 0.98 -7.65
C GLU A 53 29.99 -0.39 -7.01
N GLU A 54 29.03 -1.29 -6.88
CA GLU A 54 29.20 -2.60 -6.31
C GLU A 54 29.57 -3.61 -7.41
N SER A 55 30.76 -4.17 -7.25
CA SER A 55 31.42 -5.07 -8.21
C SER A 55 30.74 -6.45 -8.37
N ASP A 56 29.66 -6.73 -7.63
CA ASP A 56 29.02 -8.05 -7.60
C ASP A 56 27.67 -8.07 -8.33
N GLU A 57 27.54 -8.94 -9.33
CA GLU A 57 26.25 -9.17 -10.02
C GLU A 57 25.17 -9.71 -9.06
N SER A 58 25.56 -10.25 -7.91
CA SER A 58 24.65 -10.72 -6.86
C SER A 58 23.93 -9.57 -6.12
N GLN A 59 24.57 -8.41 -5.97
CA GLN A 59 23.98 -7.23 -5.29
C GLN A 59 23.02 -6.43 -6.18
N LYS A 60 23.14 -6.56 -7.52
CA LYS A 60 22.20 -5.96 -8.49
C LYS A 60 20.80 -6.58 -8.46
N LEU A 61 20.61 -7.72 -7.81
CA LEU A 61 19.33 -8.42 -7.66
C LEU A 61 18.93 -8.45 -6.16
N ASN A 62 18.94 -7.28 -5.52
CA ASN A 62 18.59 -7.14 -4.11
C ASN A 62 17.08 -7.32 -3.89
N ALA A 63 16.71 -8.43 -3.23
CA ALA A 63 15.33 -8.78 -2.94
C ALA A 63 14.62 -7.76 -2.03
N THR A 64 15.34 -7.17 -1.06
CA THR A 64 14.78 -6.18 -0.14
C THR A 64 14.38 -4.91 -0.88
N VAL A 65 15.29 -4.38 -1.72
CA VAL A 65 15.02 -3.19 -2.54
C VAL A 65 13.87 -3.44 -3.51
N ALA A 66 13.88 -4.60 -4.19
CA ALA A 66 12.80 -4.97 -5.11
C ALA A 66 11.44 -5.09 -4.40
N SER A 67 11.43 -5.64 -3.18
CA SER A 67 10.20 -5.80 -2.39
C SER A 67 9.67 -4.47 -1.90
N GLN A 68 10.55 -3.59 -1.42
CA GLN A 68 10.17 -2.26 -0.97
C GLN A 68 9.61 -1.42 -2.12
N GLN A 69 10.33 -1.36 -3.26
CA GLN A 69 9.84 -0.62 -4.42
C GLN A 69 8.54 -1.19 -4.98
N ALA A 70 8.31 -2.51 -4.88
CA ALA A 70 7.03 -3.11 -5.23
C ALA A 70 5.89 -2.68 -4.30
N LEU A 71 6.16 -2.54 -3.01
CA LEU A 71 5.20 -2.02 -2.03
C LEU A 71 4.89 -0.54 -2.30
N ASP A 72 5.91 0.27 -2.58
CA ASP A 72 5.76 1.68 -2.87
C ASP A 72 5.03 1.91 -4.19
N ALA A 73 5.38 1.16 -5.24
CA ALA A 73 4.65 1.16 -6.49
C ALA A 73 3.19 0.76 -6.26
N THR A 74 2.92 -0.23 -5.41
CA THR A 74 1.56 -0.65 -5.05
C THR A 74 0.75 0.50 -4.46
N ARG A 75 1.30 1.37 -3.62
CA ARG A 75 0.59 2.57 -3.11
C ARG A 75 0.21 3.54 -4.24
N MET A 76 1.01 3.59 -5.30
CA MET A 76 0.83 4.49 -6.44
C MET A 76 -0.12 3.99 -7.54
N LEU A 77 -0.67 2.78 -7.43
CA LEU A 77 -1.56 2.24 -8.47
C LEU A 77 -2.99 2.78 -8.36
N PRO A 78 -3.78 2.79 -9.45
CA PRO A 78 -5.23 2.93 -9.41
C PRO A 78 -5.87 1.56 -9.11
N GLY A 79 -7.18 1.52 -8.86
CA GLY A 79 -7.87 0.25 -8.69
C GLY A 79 -7.86 -0.60 -9.97
N GLY A 80 -7.71 -1.90 -9.77
CA GLY A 80 -7.58 -2.90 -10.85
C GLY A 80 -6.17 -3.04 -11.41
N MET A 81 -5.18 -2.30 -10.90
CA MET A 81 -3.77 -2.42 -11.30
C MET A 81 -2.94 -2.98 -10.16
N TYR A 82 -2.01 -3.88 -10.49
CA TYR A 82 -1.18 -4.61 -9.54
C TYR A 82 0.26 -4.72 -10.04
N VAL A 83 1.19 -4.94 -9.11
CA VAL A 83 2.53 -5.42 -9.43
C VAL A 83 2.43 -6.90 -9.81
N MET A 84 2.44 -7.17 -11.10
CA MET A 84 2.21 -8.48 -11.71
C MET A 84 3.44 -9.39 -11.63
N GLY A 85 4.62 -8.83 -11.45
CA GLY A 85 5.87 -9.57 -11.37
C GLY A 85 7.08 -8.69 -11.68
N ILE A 86 8.12 -9.30 -12.23
CA ILE A 86 9.38 -8.63 -12.55
C ILE A 86 9.81 -8.85 -14.00
N PHE A 87 10.58 -7.92 -14.54
CA PHE A 87 11.41 -8.16 -15.71
C PHE A 87 12.88 -8.23 -15.31
N VAL A 88 13.66 -8.99 -16.08
CA VAL A 88 15.12 -9.09 -15.93
C VAL A 88 15.76 -8.95 -17.29
N ILE A 89 16.57 -7.91 -17.46
CA ILE A 89 17.42 -7.70 -18.62
C ILE A 89 18.79 -8.29 -18.33
N HIS A 90 19.19 -9.33 -19.08
CA HIS A 90 20.43 -10.04 -18.79
C HIS A 90 21.00 -10.72 -20.07
N PRO A 91 22.34 -10.81 -20.25
CA PRO A 91 22.94 -11.46 -21.43
C PRO A 91 22.68 -12.97 -21.46
N LYS A 92 22.63 -13.61 -20.29
CA LYS A 92 22.28 -15.04 -20.13
C LYS A 92 20.81 -15.22 -19.80
N ASN A 93 20.23 -16.32 -20.26
CA ASN A 93 18.84 -16.68 -19.97
C ASN A 93 18.66 -17.08 -18.51
N VAL A 94 17.92 -16.27 -17.75
CA VAL A 94 17.66 -16.47 -16.30
C VAL A 94 16.95 -17.78 -15.99
N PHE A 95 16.27 -18.41 -16.96
CA PHE A 95 15.58 -19.68 -16.77
C PHE A 95 16.46 -20.91 -17.03
N GLN A 96 17.64 -20.72 -17.61
CA GLN A 96 18.61 -21.78 -17.91
C GLN A 96 19.79 -21.76 -16.93
N GLU A 97 20.11 -20.59 -16.38
CA GLU A 97 21.15 -20.42 -15.37
C GLU A 97 20.58 -20.64 -13.95
N GLN A 98 21.03 -21.69 -13.26
CA GLN A 98 20.47 -22.09 -11.98
C GLN A 98 20.63 -21.02 -10.88
N SER A 99 21.77 -20.32 -10.83
CA SER A 99 22.00 -19.25 -9.86
C SER A 99 21.05 -18.07 -10.04
N LEU A 100 20.88 -17.60 -11.29
CA LEU A 100 19.96 -16.51 -11.62
C LEU A 100 18.51 -16.89 -11.34
N LEU A 101 18.11 -18.12 -11.67
CA LEU A 101 16.76 -18.62 -11.39
C LEU A 101 16.49 -18.66 -9.87
N SER A 102 17.47 -19.11 -9.07
CA SER A 102 17.36 -19.11 -7.62
C SER A 102 17.21 -17.69 -7.05
N SER A 103 17.98 -16.71 -7.55
CA SER A 103 17.84 -15.31 -7.15
C SER A 103 16.47 -14.73 -7.50
N VAL A 104 15.98 -14.99 -8.72
CA VAL A 104 14.63 -14.57 -9.15
C VAL A 104 13.55 -15.14 -8.23
N LYS A 105 13.61 -16.43 -7.91
CA LYS A 105 12.65 -17.05 -6.98
C LYS A 105 12.71 -16.42 -5.59
N PHE A 106 13.91 -16.16 -5.08
CA PHE A 106 14.10 -15.53 -3.77
C PHE A 106 13.50 -14.12 -3.72
N ILE A 107 13.73 -13.30 -4.76
CA ILE A 107 13.12 -11.97 -4.89
C ILE A 107 11.60 -12.05 -4.83
N LEU A 108 10.99 -12.95 -5.62
CA LEU A 108 9.52 -13.08 -5.65
C LEU A 108 8.94 -13.56 -4.31
N MET A 109 9.64 -14.44 -3.60
CA MET A 109 9.25 -14.86 -2.24
C MET A 109 9.35 -13.71 -1.24
N SER A 110 10.40 -12.88 -1.33
CA SER A 110 10.54 -11.67 -0.50
C SER A 110 9.43 -10.65 -0.78
N MET A 111 9.09 -10.43 -2.05
CA MET A 111 7.95 -9.58 -2.44
C MET A 111 6.64 -10.11 -1.87
N LYS A 112 6.41 -11.42 -1.96
CA LYS A 112 5.23 -12.06 -1.36
C LYS A 112 5.19 -11.84 0.16
N ALA A 113 6.28 -12.10 0.88
CA ALA A 113 6.33 -11.89 2.32
C ALA A 113 6.04 -10.42 2.70
N THR A 114 6.53 -9.46 1.90
CA THR A 114 6.29 -8.03 2.10
C THR A 114 4.82 -7.66 1.90
N PHE A 115 4.16 -8.22 0.88
CA PHE A 115 2.72 -8.04 0.67
C PHE A 115 1.88 -8.74 1.74
N ASP A 116 2.24 -9.95 2.15
CA ASP A 116 1.55 -10.70 3.20
C ASP A 116 1.65 -9.98 4.56
N ALA A 117 2.74 -9.23 4.81
CA ALA A 117 2.90 -8.37 5.98
C ALA A 117 2.11 -7.05 5.89
N ASN A 118 1.58 -6.69 4.72
CA ASN A 118 0.81 -5.47 4.48
C ASN A 118 -0.51 -5.77 3.76
N PRO A 119 -1.41 -6.57 4.37
CA PRO A 119 -2.60 -7.08 3.69
C PRO A 119 -3.55 -5.96 3.22
N LEU A 120 -3.67 -4.88 3.99
CA LEU A 120 -4.52 -3.73 3.66
C LEU A 120 -3.96 -2.83 2.54
N LEU A 121 -2.72 -3.04 2.10
CA LEU A 121 -2.21 -2.41 0.89
C LEU A 121 -2.62 -3.17 -0.38
N MET A 122 -3.36 -4.28 -0.27
CA MET A 122 -3.98 -4.97 -1.40
C MET A 122 -3.02 -5.28 -2.55
N GLY A 123 -1.77 -5.68 -2.23
CA GLY A 123 -0.71 -5.98 -3.23
C GLY A 123 -0.96 -7.24 -4.06
N THR A 124 -2.04 -7.96 -3.80
CA THR A 124 -2.51 -9.13 -4.54
C THR A 124 -4.04 -9.10 -4.65
N CYS A 125 -4.60 -9.92 -5.54
CA CYS A 125 -6.04 -10.10 -5.69
C CYS A 125 -6.37 -11.56 -6.02
N GLU A 126 -7.67 -11.88 -6.07
CA GLU A 126 -8.17 -13.23 -6.33
C GLU A 126 -7.86 -13.71 -7.76
N GLU A 127 -7.79 -12.78 -8.72
CA GLU A 127 -7.45 -13.06 -10.12
C GLU A 127 -5.97 -13.47 -10.29
N LEU A 128 -5.14 -13.26 -9.27
CA LEU A 128 -3.77 -13.79 -9.19
C LEU A 128 -3.78 -15.18 -8.56
N GLU A 129 -4.22 -16.19 -9.33
CA GLU A 129 -4.22 -17.59 -8.88
C GLU A 129 -2.89 -17.98 -8.20
N LYS A 130 -2.97 -18.57 -7.01
CA LYS A 130 -1.81 -19.14 -6.27
C LYS A 130 -0.66 -18.16 -6.04
N SER A 131 -0.94 -16.85 -5.95
CA SER A 131 0.07 -15.80 -5.83
C SER A 131 1.14 -15.88 -6.93
N GLU A 132 0.78 -16.35 -8.12
CA GLU A 132 1.69 -16.42 -9.25
C GLU A 132 2.18 -15.02 -9.67
N LYS A 133 3.47 -14.91 -9.97
CA LYS A 133 4.09 -13.69 -10.49
C LYS A 133 4.74 -13.93 -11.85
N LEU A 134 4.68 -12.94 -12.73
CA LEU A 134 5.33 -12.95 -14.03
C LEU A 134 6.84 -12.74 -13.90
N VAL A 135 7.60 -13.44 -14.72
CA VAL A 135 9.02 -13.18 -14.95
C VAL A 135 9.24 -13.01 -16.44
N LEU A 136 9.56 -11.79 -16.86
CA LEU A 136 9.96 -11.49 -18.24
C LEU A 136 11.48 -11.41 -18.32
N TYR A 137 12.09 -12.39 -18.99
CA TYR A 137 13.47 -12.30 -19.41
C TYR A 137 13.57 -11.53 -20.72
N TYR A 138 14.48 -10.54 -20.77
CA TYR A 138 14.81 -9.81 -21.98
C TYR A 138 16.33 -9.85 -22.22
N SER A 139 16.76 -10.37 -23.37
CA SER A 139 18.18 -10.50 -23.68
C SER A 139 18.80 -9.17 -24.09
N SER A 140 19.84 -8.74 -23.36
CA SER A 140 20.63 -7.56 -23.72
C SER A 140 21.46 -7.75 -25.00
N SER A 141 21.72 -8.99 -25.42
CA SER A 141 22.59 -9.34 -26.55
C SER A 141 21.83 -9.70 -27.83
N SER A 142 20.68 -10.38 -27.73
CA SER A 142 20.03 -11.04 -28.87
C SER A 142 18.61 -10.55 -29.19
N LYS A 143 18.08 -9.56 -28.45
CA LYS A 143 16.66 -9.11 -28.53
C LYS A 143 15.65 -10.25 -28.34
N THR A 144 16.08 -11.40 -27.81
CA THR A 144 15.19 -12.50 -27.47
C THR A 144 14.50 -12.21 -26.15
N GLN A 145 13.26 -12.67 -26.01
CA GLN A 145 12.47 -12.51 -24.79
C GLN A 145 11.76 -13.80 -24.47
N ILE A 146 11.66 -14.10 -23.18
CA ILE A 146 10.98 -15.29 -22.68
C ILE A 146 10.17 -14.86 -21.46
N CYS A 147 8.90 -15.20 -21.42
CA CYS A 147 8.08 -15.01 -20.23
C CYS A 147 7.70 -16.36 -19.62
N LYS A 148 7.68 -16.42 -18.30
CA LYS A 148 7.17 -17.55 -17.51
C LYS A 148 6.45 -17.00 -16.28
N THR A 149 5.55 -17.79 -15.70
CA THR A 149 5.03 -17.50 -14.36
C THR A 149 5.78 -18.31 -13.32
N VAL A 150 5.85 -17.78 -12.11
CA VAL A 150 6.40 -18.46 -10.92
C VAL A 150 5.30 -18.54 -9.89
N SER A 151 4.88 -19.76 -9.54
CA SER A 151 3.88 -20.01 -8.50
C SER A 151 4.55 -20.00 -7.12
N LEU A 152 4.02 -19.16 -6.23
CA LEU A 152 4.53 -18.93 -4.87
C LEU A 152 3.70 -19.64 -3.79
N ALA A 153 2.84 -20.59 -4.20
CA ALA A 153 1.97 -21.32 -3.27
C ALA A 153 2.70 -22.39 -2.44
N ALA A 154 3.90 -22.78 -2.84
CA ALA A 154 4.73 -23.75 -2.14
C ALA A 154 6.08 -23.13 -1.77
N GLU A 155 6.73 -23.68 -0.74
CA GLU A 155 8.08 -23.24 -0.30
C GLU A 155 9.12 -23.31 -1.42
N ASN A 156 8.95 -24.22 -2.38
CA ASN A 156 9.76 -24.28 -3.59
C ASN A 156 8.95 -23.76 -4.79
N PRO A 157 9.21 -22.53 -5.26
CA PRO A 157 8.42 -21.94 -6.33
C PRO A 157 8.52 -22.73 -7.64
N ALA A 158 7.37 -23.06 -8.22
CA ALA A 158 7.30 -23.78 -9.49
C ALA A 158 7.27 -22.79 -10.66
N VAL A 159 8.04 -23.09 -11.72
CA VAL A 159 8.08 -22.27 -12.93
C VAL A 159 7.14 -22.87 -13.96
N LEU A 160 6.19 -22.08 -14.46
CA LEU A 160 5.15 -22.51 -15.39
C LEU A 160 5.25 -21.75 -16.72
N PRO A 161 4.83 -22.36 -17.84
CA PRO A 161 4.80 -21.68 -19.14
C PRO A 161 3.86 -20.47 -19.13
N CYS A 162 4.26 -19.41 -19.84
CA CYS A 162 3.45 -18.22 -20.06
C CYS A 162 3.64 -17.72 -21.49
N ASP A 163 2.55 -17.47 -22.20
CA ASP A 163 2.61 -16.83 -23.51
C ASP A 163 2.68 -15.32 -23.34
N TRP A 164 3.56 -14.66 -24.10
CA TRP A 164 3.74 -13.20 -24.02
C TRP A 164 3.71 -12.58 -25.41
N LYS A 165 2.94 -11.50 -25.55
CA LYS A 165 2.83 -10.77 -26.81
C LYS A 165 2.78 -9.26 -26.60
N PHE A 166 3.62 -8.53 -27.33
CA PHE A 166 3.51 -7.09 -27.45
C PHE A 166 2.46 -6.70 -28.50
N VAL A 167 1.63 -5.70 -28.19
CA VAL A 167 0.54 -5.21 -29.03
C VAL A 167 0.39 -3.70 -28.88
N ASP A 168 -0.06 -3.02 -29.92
CA ASP A 168 -0.23 -1.54 -29.89
C ASP A 168 -1.38 -1.07 -28.98
N ARG A 169 -2.35 -1.96 -28.74
CA ARG A 169 -3.44 -1.75 -27.80
C ARG A 169 -3.78 -3.07 -27.14
N ALA A 170 -3.42 -3.22 -25.87
CA ALA A 170 -3.65 -4.45 -25.13
C ALA A 170 -5.14 -4.65 -24.83
N SER A 171 -5.84 -3.56 -24.47
CA SER A 171 -7.28 -3.55 -24.25
C SER A 171 -7.89 -2.17 -24.56
N THR A 172 -9.22 -2.15 -24.72
CA THR A 172 -9.99 -0.94 -24.43
C THR A 172 -10.15 -0.85 -22.91
N TRP A 173 -9.78 0.29 -22.32
CA TRP A 173 -9.85 0.51 -20.88
C TRP A 173 -11.10 1.32 -20.54
N HIS A 174 -11.94 0.80 -19.66
CA HIS A 174 -13.04 1.56 -19.08
C HIS A 174 -12.56 2.19 -17.77
N LYS A 175 -12.86 3.48 -17.59
CA LYS A 175 -12.56 4.24 -16.39
C LYS A 175 -13.83 4.40 -15.57
N LEU A 176 -13.77 4.05 -14.29
CA LEU A 176 -14.82 4.36 -13.33
C LEU A 176 -14.23 5.24 -12.23
N ASN A 177 -14.93 6.34 -11.94
CA ASN A 177 -14.59 7.21 -10.82
C ASN A 177 -15.64 6.97 -9.73
N VAL A 178 -15.16 6.74 -8.52
CA VAL A 178 -15.97 6.45 -7.34
C VAL A 178 -15.45 7.32 -6.21
N TYR A 179 -16.34 7.78 -5.36
CA TYR A 179 -16.01 8.56 -4.18
C TYR A 179 -16.55 7.82 -2.96
N PHE A 180 -15.69 7.67 -1.95
CA PHE A 180 -16.04 7.09 -0.67
C PHE A 180 -16.01 8.21 0.38
N GLU A 181 -17.16 8.48 0.97
CA GLU A 181 -17.32 9.49 2.03
C GLU A 181 -17.37 8.76 3.37
N THR A 182 -16.63 9.28 4.35
CA THR A 182 -16.60 8.78 5.73
C THR A 182 -16.74 9.96 6.69
N ASP A 183 -17.55 9.75 7.73
CA ASP A 183 -17.74 10.65 8.89
C ASP A 183 -17.89 9.75 10.13
N ASP A 184 -16.96 8.81 10.27
CA ASP A 184 -17.05 7.69 11.20
C ASP A 184 -16.19 7.92 12.44
N VAL A 185 -16.72 7.51 13.60
CA VAL A 185 -16.03 7.58 14.89
C VAL A 185 -15.72 6.17 15.35
N TYR A 186 -14.44 5.88 15.53
CA TYR A 186 -13.96 4.58 15.98
C TYR A 186 -13.49 4.65 17.43
N PRO A 187 -13.96 3.75 18.30
CA PRO A 187 -13.44 3.64 19.65
C PRO A 187 -12.04 2.99 19.65
N LEU A 188 -11.12 3.57 20.40
CA LEU A 188 -9.78 3.02 20.60
C LEU A 188 -9.82 2.01 21.75
N LYS A 189 -9.66 0.72 21.40
CA LYS A 189 -9.57 -0.40 22.34
C LYS A 189 -8.10 -0.77 22.57
N GLN A 190 -7.65 -0.74 23.82
CA GLN A 190 -6.33 -1.25 24.19
C GLN A 190 -6.32 -2.78 24.10
N LYS A 191 -5.37 -3.38 23.37
CA LYS A 191 -5.11 -4.83 23.49
C LYS A 191 -4.40 -5.09 24.81
N SER A 192 -4.89 -6.04 25.59
CA SER A 192 -4.48 -6.27 26.99
C SER A 192 -3.05 -6.80 27.21
N VAL A 193 -2.14 -6.70 26.24
CA VAL A 193 -0.72 -7.12 26.40
C VAL A 193 0.28 -6.26 25.59
N GLN A 194 -0.16 -5.44 24.63
CA GLN A 194 0.70 -4.59 23.79
C GLN A 194 -0.02 -3.25 23.56
N GLU A 195 0.70 -2.12 23.61
CA GLU A 195 0.22 -0.76 23.29
C GLU A 195 -0.15 -0.63 21.79
N GLN A 196 -1.04 -1.48 21.29
CA GLN A 196 -1.46 -1.51 19.90
C GLN A 196 -2.99 -1.52 19.84
N TYR A 197 -3.54 -0.47 19.23
CA TYR A 197 -4.98 -0.32 18.99
C TYR A 197 -5.42 -1.11 17.75
N ASP A 198 -6.60 -1.71 17.80
CA ASP A 198 -7.15 -2.52 16.70
C ASP A 198 -7.90 -1.63 15.69
N THR A 199 -7.18 -1.05 14.72
CA THR A 199 -7.76 -0.20 13.66
C THR A 199 -8.04 -0.97 12.36
N GLU A 200 -7.43 -2.14 12.17
CA GLU A 200 -7.44 -2.89 10.90
C GLU A 200 -8.78 -3.59 10.62
N ALA A 201 -9.46 -4.09 11.67
CA ALA A 201 -10.70 -4.84 11.51
C ALA A 201 -11.89 -4.00 11.00
N ASN A 202 -11.86 -2.68 11.22
CA ASN A 202 -12.99 -1.79 10.90
C ASN A 202 -12.99 -1.31 9.44
N LEU A 203 -11.85 -1.37 8.73
CA LEU A 203 -11.71 -0.85 7.37
C LEU A 203 -12.26 -1.80 6.28
N THR A 204 -12.72 -2.99 6.64
CA THR A 204 -13.14 -4.05 5.71
C THR A 204 -14.63 -4.38 5.78
N GLU A 205 -15.44 -3.52 6.42
CA GLU A 205 -16.88 -3.71 6.46
C GLU A 205 -17.48 -3.76 5.04
N TYR A 206 -18.49 -4.61 4.83
CA TYR A 206 -19.03 -4.94 3.51
C TYR A 206 -19.68 -3.73 2.82
N ALA A 207 -18.87 -2.95 2.10
CA ALA A 207 -19.36 -1.92 1.20
C ALA A 207 -20.14 -2.55 0.04
N LYS A 208 -21.34 -2.03 -0.22
CA LYS A 208 -22.17 -2.42 -1.37
C LYS A 208 -21.95 -1.41 -2.50
N ILE A 209 -21.64 -1.93 -3.69
CA ILE A 209 -21.45 -1.09 -4.88
C ILE A 209 -22.70 -1.17 -5.75
N LEU A 210 -23.20 -0.03 -6.22
CA LEU A 210 -24.27 0.03 -7.20
C LEU A 210 -23.76 0.68 -8.49
N PHE A 211 -24.07 0.07 -9.63
CA PHE A 211 -23.72 0.60 -10.96
C PHE A 211 -24.98 1.14 -11.64
N GLY A 212 -24.99 2.44 -11.93
CA GLY A 212 -26.17 3.11 -12.49
C GLY A 212 -27.32 3.22 -11.49
N GLY A 213 -27.01 3.16 -10.19
CA GLY A 213 -28.00 3.19 -9.11
C GLY A 213 -28.62 1.83 -8.75
N GLU A 214 -28.19 0.74 -9.39
CA GLU A 214 -28.74 -0.59 -9.17
C GLU A 214 -27.63 -1.65 -9.00
N PRO A 215 -27.87 -2.75 -8.28
CA PRO A 215 -26.96 -3.88 -8.28
C PRO A 215 -26.91 -4.51 -9.68
N LYS A 216 -25.72 -4.85 -10.15
CA LYS A 216 -25.54 -5.57 -11.43
C LYS A 216 -25.10 -7.01 -11.17
N PRO A 217 -25.46 -7.97 -12.05
CA PRO A 217 -25.00 -9.34 -11.92
C PRO A 217 -23.47 -9.39 -11.96
N SER A 218 -22.85 -10.05 -10.98
CA SER A 218 -21.39 -10.10 -10.84
C SER A 218 -20.66 -10.68 -12.04
N THR A 219 -21.31 -11.52 -12.85
CA THR A 219 -20.75 -12.17 -14.03
C THR A 219 -20.93 -11.37 -15.33
N ALA A 220 -21.75 -10.31 -15.32
CA ALA A 220 -21.97 -9.50 -16.50
C ALA A 220 -20.74 -8.60 -16.76
N THR A 221 -20.40 -8.42 -18.04
CA THR A 221 -19.30 -7.54 -18.45
C THR A 221 -19.64 -6.08 -18.16
N VAL A 222 -18.65 -5.33 -17.70
CA VAL A 222 -18.84 -3.92 -17.35
C VAL A 222 -18.99 -3.08 -18.61
N GLU A 223 -20.01 -2.23 -18.60
CA GLU A 223 -20.23 -1.17 -19.57
C GLU A 223 -19.89 0.19 -18.94
N SER A 224 -19.81 1.25 -19.75
CA SER A 224 -19.58 2.61 -19.23
C SER A 224 -20.80 3.09 -18.44
N VAL A 225 -20.76 2.93 -17.12
CA VAL A 225 -21.86 3.23 -16.19
C VAL A 225 -21.28 3.83 -14.90
N PRO A 226 -21.89 4.87 -14.29
CA PRO A 226 -21.42 5.41 -13.01
C PRO A 226 -21.53 4.38 -11.88
N ALA A 227 -20.61 4.41 -10.91
CA ALA A 227 -20.60 3.52 -9.75
C ALA A 227 -20.60 4.32 -8.44
N ASN A 228 -21.35 3.86 -7.45
CA ASN A 228 -21.48 4.48 -6.13
C ASN A 228 -21.24 3.45 -5.03
N VAL A 229 -20.62 3.88 -3.93
CA VAL A 229 -20.35 3.06 -2.74
C VAL A 229 -21.41 3.35 -1.68
N TYR A 230 -21.93 2.29 -1.06
CA TYR A 230 -22.89 2.38 0.04
C TYR A 230 -22.41 1.52 1.20
N LEU A 231 -22.30 2.13 2.37
CA LEU A 231 -22.10 1.39 3.61
C LEU A 231 -23.46 1.00 4.20
N PRO A 232 -23.67 -0.28 4.55
CA PRO A 232 -24.91 -0.69 5.20
C PRO A 232 -24.96 -0.12 6.63
N THR A 233 -25.88 0.81 6.90
CA THR A 233 -26.14 1.29 8.26
C THR A 233 -27.06 0.31 9.00
N SER A 234 -26.55 -0.36 10.03
CA SER A 234 -27.37 -1.18 10.94
C SER A 234 -28.33 -0.26 11.70
N THR A 235 -29.61 -0.26 11.33
CA THR A 235 -30.61 0.71 11.81
C THR A 235 -31.50 0.19 12.94
N GLU A 236 -31.29 -1.05 13.41
CA GLU A 236 -32.08 -1.62 14.51
C GLU A 236 -31.17 -2.11 15.63
N LEU A 237 -30.91 -1.23 16.60
CA LEU A 237 -30.41 -1.64 17.91
C LEU A 237 -31.61 -1.91 18.80
N SER A 238 -31.82 -3.17 19.19
CA SER A 238 -32.78 -3.44 20.27
C SER A 238 -32.19 -2.91 21.58
N PRO A 239 -32.98 -2.34 22.51
CA PRO A 239 -32.49 -1.89 23.80
C PRO A 239 -31.79 -2.99 24.62
N SER A 240 -32.08 -4.26 24.32
CA SER A 240 -31.43 -5.45 24.90
C SER A 240 -30.03 -5.75 24.32
N ASP A 241 -29.69 -5.21 23.15
CA ASP A 241 -28.40 -5.43 22.49
C ASP A 241 -27.38 -4.31 22.77
N ALA A 242 -27.83 -3.22 23.41
CA ALA A 242 -26.97 -2.10 23.76
C ALA A 242 -26.01 -2.47 24.91
N LYS A 243 -24.71 -2.51 24.61
CA LYS A 243 -23.65 -2.66 25.60
C LYS A 243 -22.95 -1.32 25.81
N ILE A 244 -22.79 -0.93 27.07
CA ILE A 244 -21.91 0.18 27.43
C ILE A 244 -20.50 -0.40 27.51
N GLU A 245 -19.61 0.04 26.63
CA GLU A 245 -18.19 -0.29 26.64
C GLU A 245 -17.38 0.95 27.05
N HIS A 246 -16.30 0.75 27.81
CA HIS A 246 -15.36 1.81 28.17
C HIS A 246 -14.20 1.81 27.17
N PHE A 247 -13.80 2.98 26.70
CA PHE A 247 -12.70 3.18 25.74
C PHE A 247 -11.74 4.25 26.26
N GLU A 248 -10.48 4.17 25.85
CA GLU A 248 -9.43 5.11 26.27
C GLU A 248 -9.35 6.34 25.36
N GLY A 249 -10.00 6.28 24.20
CA GLY A 249 -10.08 7.39 23.26
C GLY A 249 -11.01 7.08 22.09
N THR A 250 -11.16 8.07 21.25
CA THR A 250 -11.95 7.99 20.01
C THR A 250 -11.13 8.57 18.87
N MET A 251 -11.19 7.96 17.71
CA MET A 251 -10.61 8.47 16.47
C MET A 251 -11.74 8.75 15.48
N LYS A 252 -11.83 10.00 15.02
CA LYS A 252 -12.77 10.39 13.95
C LYS A 252 -12.03 10.37 12.61
N PHE A 253 -12.59 9.68 11.62
CA PHE A 253 -12.22 9.84 10.22
C PHE A 253 -13.31 10.62 9.50
N ASP A 254 -12.92 11.72 8.86
CA ASP A 254 -13.82 12.62 8.17
C ASP A 254 -13.20 13.00 6.83
N GLY A 255 -13.95 12.82 5.74
CA GLY A 255 -13.56 13.26 4.42
C GLY A 255 -13.98 12.34 3.29
N ILE A 256 -13.45 12.64 2.10
CA ILE A 256 -13.77 11.93 0.86
C ILE A 256 -12.50 11.33 0.27
N VAL A 257 -12.54 10.03 0.01
CA VAL A 257 -11.51 9.30 -0.75
C VAL A 257 -11.96 9.12 -2.19
N SER A 258 -11.17 9.62 -3.12
CA SER A 258 -11.35 9.35 -4.54
C SER A 258 -10.74 8.00 -4.91
N SER A 259 -11.56 7.14 -5.49
CA SER A 259 -11.15 5.91 -6.17
C SER A 259 -11.31 6.04 -7.68
N GLN A 260 -10.22 5.78 -8.40
CA GLN A 260 -10.22 5.74 -9.86
C GLN A 260 -9.78 4.35 -10.27
N ILE A 261 -10.65 3.63 -10.96
CA ILE A 261 -10.35 2.27 -11.41
C ILE A 261 -10.32 2.19 -12.93
N TYR A 262 -9.44 1.33 -13.44
CA TYR A 262 -9.32 1.04 -14.85
C TYR A 262 -9.52 -0.45 -15.07
N ILE A 263 -10.44 -0.81 -15.96
CA ILE A 263 -10.79 -2.21 -16.22
C ILE A 263 -10.72 -2.53 -17.71
N HIS A 264 -10.25 -3.73 -18.03
CA HIS A 264 -10.15 -4.21 -19.39
C HIS A 264 -11.55 -4.50 -19.97
N ALA A 265 -11.64 -4.63 -21.29
CA ALA A 265 -12.93 -4.70 -22.00
C ALA A 265 -13.77 -5.95 -21.70
N GLN A 266 -13.19 -6.93 -21.01
CA GLN A 266 -13.83 -8.20 -20.67
C GLN A 266 -14.05 -8.34 -19.15
N SER A 267 -13.71 -7.31 -18.36
CA SER A 267 -13.91 -7.35 -16.92
C SER A 267 -15.39 -7.39 -16.59
N THR A 268 -15.70 -8.08 -15.51
CA THR A 268 -17.05 -8.27 -14.98
C THR A 268 -17.37 -7.26 -13.88
N PHE A 269 -18.65 -7.05 -13.59
CA PHE A 269 -19.04 -6.19 -12.46
C PHE A 269 -18.47 -6.68 -11.14
N GLY A 270 -18.38 -7.99 -10.91
CA GLY A 270 -17.75 -8.54 -9.71
C GLY A 270 -16.25 -8.20 -9.59
N GLU A 271 -15.51 -8.21 -10.70
CA GLU A 271 -14.12 -7.72 -10.71
C GLU A 271 -14.05 -6.21 -10.41
N ALA A 272 -14.95 -5.42 -11.00
CA ALA A 272 -15.01 -3.98 -10.74
C ALA A 272 -15.31 -3.66 -9.27
N GLU A 273 -16.24 -4.38 -8.63
CA GLU A 273 -16.55 -4.23 -7.20
C GLU A 273 -15.30 -4.51 -6.34
N ARG A 274 -14.61 -5.63 -6.57
CA ARG A 274 -13.38 -5.96 -5.86
C ARG A 274 -12.29 -4.91 -6.06
N PHE A 275 -12.12 -4.42 -7.30
CA PHE A 275 -11.12 -3.40 -7.60
C PHE A 275 -11.43 -2.04 -6.96
N ILE A 276 -12.71 -1.65 -6.87
CA ILE A 276 -13.13 -0.43 -6.16
C ILE A 276 -12.81 -0.55 -4.68
N VAL A 277 -13.25 -1.63 -4.03
CA VAL A 277 -13.01 -1.85 -2.60
C VAL A 277 -11.51 -1.92 -2.30
N ALA A 278 -10.76 -2.69 -3.09
CA ALA A 278 -9.31 -2.81 -2.91
C ALA A 278 -8.59 -1.46 -3.06
N ASP A 279 -9.03 -0.60 -3.99
CA ASP A 279 -8.44 0.73 -4.17
C ASP A 279 -8.75 1.67 -3.01
N ILE A 280 -9.98 1.67 -2.50
CA ILE A 280 -10.37 2.49 -1.34
C ILE A 280 -9.57 2.07 -0.11
N VAL A 281 -9.54 0.77 0.22
CA VAL A 281 -8.82 0.23 1.38
C VAL A 281 -7.32 0.51 1.27
N ARG A 282 -6.72 0.22 0.11
CA ARG A 282 -5.30 0.50 -0.15
C ARG A 282 -4.99 1.98 -0.03
N SER A 283 -5.88 2.85 -0.50
CA SER A 283 -5.67 4.30 -0.45
C SER A 283 -5.76 4.85 0.98
N LEU A 284 -6.75 4.41 1.75
CA LEU A 284 -6.85 4.74 3.18
C LEU A 284 -5.61 4.27 3.95
N MET A 285 -5.22 3.01 3.78
CA MET A 285 -4.07 2.44 4.46
C MET A 285 -2.76 3.14 4.06
N SER A 286 -2.59 3.47 2.78
CA SER A 286 -1.42 4.23 2.31
C SER A 286 -1.31 5.57 3.02
N ARG A 287 -2.41 6.33 3.14
CA ARG A 287 -2.42 7.62 3.84
C ARG A 287 -2.07 7.48 5.31
N ILE A 288 -2.66 6.49 6.00
CA ILE A 288 -2.41 6.23 7.41
C ILE A 288 -0.93 5.90 7.64
N GLN A 289 -0.36 4.97 6.86
CA GLN A 289 1.06 4.60 7.00
C GLN A 289 1.99 5.78 6.73
N ILE A 290 1.78 6.49 5.62
CA ILE A 290 2.62 7.64 5.24
C ILE A 290 2.55 8.73 6.32
N HIS A 291 1.37 8.97 6.92
CA HIS A 291 1.21 9.91 8.02
C HIS A 291 1.85 9.43 9.33
N CYS A 292 1.69 8.16 9.69
CA CYS A 292 2.37 7.60 10.86
C CYS A 292 3.89 7.70 10.73
N ASP A 293 4.44 7.41 9.55
CA ASP A 293 5.87 7.50 9.27
C ASP A 293 6.39 8.94 9.36
N SER A 294 5.57 9.94 9.02
CA SER A 294 5.93 11.36 9.19
C SER A 294 5.91 11.79 10.66
N LEU A 295 4.92 11.33 11.45
CA LEU A 295 4.82 11.64 12.89
C LEU A 295 6.03 11.14 13.69
N VAL A 296 6.53 9.94 13.38
CA VAL A 296 7.72 9.35 14.03
C VAL A 296 8.98 10.22 13.82
N GLN A 297 9.04 11.01 12.74
CA GLN A 297 10.20 11.87 12.45
C GLN A 297 10.17 13.21 13.20
N THR A 298 9.04 13.56 13.83
CA THR A 298 8.76 14.88 14.44
C THR A 298 8.81 14.91 15.97
N GLU A 299 9.43 13.93 16.64
CA GLU A 299 9.41 13.73 18.10
C GLU A 299 9.52 15.01 18.98
N ASP A 300 8.37 15.55 19.39
CA ASP A 300 8.15 16.27 20.65
C ASP A 300 7.06 15.51 21.41
N THR A 301 7.46 14.56 22.24
CA THR A 301 6.59 13.62 22.99
C THR A 301 5.79 14.26 24.13
N THR A 302 5.63 15.59 24.15
CA THR A 302 5.11 16.33 25.32
C THR A 302 3.61 16.62 25.30
N THR A 303 2.87 16.25 24.25
CA THR A 303 1.44 16.64 24.08
C THR A 303 0.49 15.47 23.88
N GLN A 304 0.61 14.41 24.67
CA GLN A 304 -0.25 13.21 24.55
C GLN A 304 -1.73 13.42 24.93
N ASP A 305 -2.07 14.53 25.60
CA ASP A 305 -3.41 14.76 26.17
C ASP A 305 -4.27 15.82 25.41
N LYS A 306 -3.90 16.19 24.18
CA LYS A 306 -4.66 17.17 23.37
C LYS A 306 -5.39 16.51 22.20
N ILE A 307 -6.60 17.00 21.91
CA ILE A 307 -7.28 16.67 20.64
C ILE A 307 -6.34 17.08 19.51
N THR A 308 -5.92 16.10 18.71
CA THR A 308 -4.96 16.32 17.62
C THR A 308 -5.67 16.15 16.29
N LEU A 309 -5.71 17.21 15.52
CA LEU A 309 -6.20 17.17 14.15
C LEU A 309 -5.04 16.85 13.21
N ASN A 310 -5.19 15.78 12.43
CA ASN A 310 -4.19 15.31 11.48
C ASN A 310 -4.70 15.46 10.05
N GLU A 311 -4.01 16.26 9.23
CA GLU A 311 -4.35 16.41 7.80
C GLU A 311 -3.61 15.34 6.98
N LEU A 312 -4.34 14.31 6.56
CA LEU A 312 -3.79 13.23 5.72
C LEU A 312 -3.52 13.73 4.29
N PRO A 313 -2.54 13.13 3.56
CA PRO A 313 -2.20 13.59 2.23
C PRO A 313 -3.32 13.28 1.22
N ARG A 314 -3.55 14.22 0.30
CA ARG A 314 -4.59 14.10 -0.72
C ARG A 314 -4.09 13.29 -1.91
N ARG A 315 -4.99 12.56 -2.56
CA ARG A 315 -4.67 11.76 -3.74
C ARG A 315 -4.57 12.65 -4.97
N ILE A 316 -3.53 12.43 -5.76
CA ILE A 316 -3.34 13.05 -7.07
C ILE A 316 -3.23 11.96 -8.14
N TYR A 317 -3.52 12.30 -9.39
CA TYR A 317 -3.39 11.38 -10.52
C TYR A 317 -2.48 11.93 -11.60
N PHE A 318 -1.76 11.05 -12.29
CA PHE A 318 -0.86 11.41 -13.38
C PHE A 318 -0.86 10.34 -14.49
N PRO A 319 -0.61 10.71 -15.75
CA PRO A 319 -0.62 9.76 -16.85
C PRO A 319 0.56 8.79 -16.77
N VAL A 320 0.30 7.50 -17.02
CA VAL A 320 1.38 6.50 -17.22
C VAL A 320 2.25 6.88 -18.42
N ARG A 321 1.61 7.45 -19.45
CA ARG A 321 2.27 7.93 -20.67
C ARG A 321 1.71 9.27 -21.09
N THR A 322 2.57 10.28 -21.19
CA THR A 322 2.19 11.65 -21.62
C THR A 322 1.91 11.74 -23.12
N GLN A 323 2.42 10.80 -23.92
CA GLN A 323 2.25 10.74 -25.37
C GLN A 323 1.30 9.62 -25.79
N GLY A 324 0.51 9.84 -26.85
CA GLY A 324 -0.30 8.78 -27.46
C GLY A 324 -1.66 8.51 -26.80
N GLY A 325 -2.10 9.36 -25.86
CA GLY A 325 -3.47 9.33 -25.33
C GLY A 325 -3.85 8.05 -24.58
N PHE A 326 -2.86 7.40 -23.93
CA PHE A 326 -3.12 6.19 -23.14
C PHE A 326 -4.00 6.55 -21.92
N PRO A 327 -5.15 5.88 -21.72
CA PRO A 327 -6.16 6.34 -20.77
C PRO A 327 -5.80 6.08 -19.30
N VAL A 328 -4.95 5.08 -19.03
CA VAL A 328 -4.61 4.67 -17.66
C VAL A 328 -3.72 5.73 -17.00
N GLN A 329 -4.12 6.13 -15.80
CA GLN A 329 -3.39 7.04 -14.93
C GLN A 329 -3.06 6.32 -13.62
N PHE A 330 -1.90 6.63 -13.06
CA PHE A 330 -1.50 6.20 -11.73
C PHE A 330 -1.73 7.33 -10.72
N SER A 331 -1.52 7.05 -9.44
CA SER A 331 -1.75 7.98 -8.35
C SER A 331 -0.53 8.19 -7.48
N ASP A 332 -0.49 9.31 -6.78
CA ASP A 332 0.44 9.60 -5.68
C ASP A 332 -0.32 10.35 -4.58
N TYR A 333 0.34 10.60 -3.46
CA TYR A 333 -0.20 11.32 -2.31
C TYR A 333 0.61 12.60 -2.08
N LEU A 334 -0.09 13.71 -1.89
CA LEU A 334 0.50 15.03 -1.72
C LEU A 334 0.00 15.65 -0.42
N PHE A 335 0.92 15.90 0.51
CA PHE A 335 0.60 16.59 1.76
C PHE A 335 0.23 18.06 1.51
N PRO A 336 -0.50 18.70 2.45
CA PRO A 336 -0.78 20.13 2.40
C PRO A 336 0.47 21.01 2.33
N GLU A 337 1.52 20.65 3.06
CA GLU A 337 2.79 21.37 3.19
C GLU A 337 3.81 21.04 2.08
N GLU A 338 3.60 19.95 1.33
CA GLU A 338 4.48 19.56 0.24
C GLU A 338 4.31 20.46 -0.99
N SER A 339 5.43 20.76 -1.66
CA SER A 339 5.40 21.46 -2.93
C SER A 339 4.85 20.55 -4.04
N VAL A 340 4.26 21.14 -5.07
CA VAL A 340 3.69 20.39 -6.22
C VAL A 340 4.75 19.69 -7.07
N GLU A 341 6.03 19.99 -6.86
CA GLU A 341 7.18 19.33 -7.46
C GLU A 341 7.56 18.02 -6.76
N THR A 342 7.25 17.86 -5.47
CA THR A 342 7.63 16.66 -4.70
C THR A 342 7.13 15.36 -5.35
N PRO A 343 5.87 15.24 -5.79
CA PRO A 343 5.39 14.05 -6.47
C PRO A 343 6.14 13.76 -7.77
N VAL A 344 6.61 14.79 -8.49
CA VAL A 344 7.35 14.60 -9.75
C VAL A 344 8.63 13.80 -9.53
N GLY A 345 9.37 14.11 -8.46
CA GLY A 345 10.57 13.36 -8.08
C GLY A 345 10.24 11.93 -7.70
N ARG A 346 9.24 11.75 -6.83
CA ARG A 346 8.81 10.43 -6.32
C ARG A 346 8.31 9.50 -7.43
N ILE A 347 7.49 10.02 -8.35
CA ILE A 347 7.02 9.30 -9.55
C ILE A 347 8.19 8.84 -10.41
N ARG A 348 9.20 9.70 -10.59
CA ARG A 348 10.38 9.36 -11.38
C ARG A 348 11.21 8.27 -10.73
N GLU A 349 11.36 8.32 -9.41
CA GLU A 349 12.15 7.36 -8.64
C GLU A 349 11.49 5.98 -8.60
N ILE A 350 10.22 5.89 -8.19
CA ILE A 350 9.55 4.61 -7.94
C ILE A 350 9.08 3.94 -9.24
N LEU A 351 8.57 4.73 -10.19
CA LEU A 351 7.91 4.21 -11.38
C LEU A 351 8.70 4.45 -12.67
N ASP A 352 9.82 5.18 -12.64
CA ASP A 352 10.59 5.59 -13.82
C ASP A 352 9.73 6.32 -14.89
N ILE A 353 8.69 7.04 -14.45
CA ILE A 353 7.83 7.84 -15.33
C ILE A 353 8.29 9.30 -15.30
N GLY A 354 8.46 9.88 -16.49
CA GLY A 354 8.75 11.32 -16.62
C GLY A 354 7.47 12.13 -16.80
N VAL A 355 7.08 12.86 -15.75
CA VAL A 355 5.94 13.81 -15.75
C VAL A 355 6.43 15.22 -15.41
N ALA A 356 5.63 16.23 -15.75
CA ALA A 356 5.78 17.60 -15.27
C ALA A 356 4.60 17.97 -14.35
N VAL A 357 4.73 19.06 -13.58
CA VAL A 357 3.68 19.54 -12.66
C VAL A 357 2.33 19.73 -13.36
N ARG A 358 2.32 20.18 -14.63
CA ARG A 358 1.10 20.35 -15.44
C ARG A 358 0.36 19.03 -15.76
N ASP A 359 1.06 17.90 -15.67
CA ASP A 359 0.49 16.58 -15.95
C ASP A 359 -0.20 15.99 -14.70
N LEU A 360 -0.02 16.62 -13.53
CA LEU A 360 -0.61 16.20 -12.26
C LEU A 360 -2.04 16.75 -12.13
N ASN A 361 -2.99 15.88 -11.85
CA ASN A 361 -4.34 16.24 -11.44
C ASN A 361 -4.46 16.16 -9.91
N SER A 362 -4.37 17.32 -9.26
CA SER A 362 -4.47 17.48 -7.81
C SER A 362 -5.82 18.03 -7.34
N LYS A 363 -6.82 18.08 -8.23
CA LYS A 363 -8.17 18.63 -7.96
C LYS A 363 -9.23 17.55 -7.72
N VAL A 364 -8.81 16.30 -7.54
CA VAL A 364 -9.73 15.17 -7.43
C VAL A 364 -10.34 15.06 -6.03
N GLU A 365 -9.56 15.47 -5.02
CA GLU A 365 -10.00 15.61 -3.64
C GLU A 365 -9.88 17.07 -3.23
N LEU A 366 -10.88 17.58 -2.52
CA LEU A 366 -10.82 18.92 -1.92
C LEU A 366 -9.96 18.83 -0.66
N VAL A 367 -9.11 19.83 -0.45
CA VAL A 367 -8.42 20.00 0.83
C VAL A 367 -9.48 20.42 1.85
N PRO A 368 -9.70 19.67 2.94
CA PRO A 368 -10.62 20.08 3.98
C PRO A 368 -10.16 21.44 4.51
N VAL A 369 -10.98 22.48 4.36
CA VAL A 369 -10.73 23.72 5.09
C VAL A 369 -11.19 23.45 6.50
N VAL A 370 -10.25 23.14 7.39
CA VAL A 370 -10.55 23.04 8.82
C VAL A 370 -11.20 24.36 9.24
N LYS A 371 -12.48 24.32 9.62
CA LYS A 371 -13.16 25.52 10.13
C LYS A 371 -12.41 25.95 11.39
N GLU A 372 -12.16 27.24 11.58
CA GLU A 372 -11.47 27.72 12.79
C GLU A 372 -12.17 27.22 14.07
N ASP A 373 -13.49 27.07 14.02
CA ASP A 373 -14.33 26.55 15.12
C ASP A 373 -14.13 25.05 15.43
N GLU A 374 -13.52 24.28 14.51
CA GLU A 374 -13.21 22.85 14.66
C GLU A 374 -11.75 22.62 15.05
N ARG A 375 -10.92 23.67 15.07
CA ARG A 375 -9.56 23.57 15.62
C ARG A 375 -9.66 23.54 17.13
N PRO A 376 -9.17 22.49 17.81
CA PRO A 376 -9.17 22.47 19.25
C PRO A 376 -8.37 23.68 19.76
N THR A 377 -9.04 24.54 20.52
CA THR A 377 -8.39 25.63 21.25
C THR A 377 -7.35 25.01 22.19
N GLU A 378 -6.24 25.70 22.47
CA GLU A 378 -5.17 25.18 23.34
C GLU A 378 -5.64 24.71 24.73
N GLU A 379 -6.87 25.09 25.11
CA GLU A 379 -7.54 24.83 26.39
C GLU A 379 -8.54 23.63 26.36
N GLU A 380 -8.79 22.98 25.22
CA GLU A 380 -9.70 21.82 25.16
C GLU A 380 -9.00 20.53 25.62
N GLU A 381 -9.01 20.31 26.94
CA GLU A 381 -8.59 19.04 27.55
C GLU A 381 -9.65 17.95 27.37
N VAL A 382 -9.21 16.70 27.16
CA VAL A 382 -10.07 15.52 27.07
C VAL A 382 -10.90 15.39 28.36
N TRP A 383 -12.23 15.31 28.25
CA TRP A 383 -13.13 15.18 29.40
C TRP A 383 -12.78 13.93 30.23
N ARG A 384 -12.38 14.12 31.50
CA ARG A 384 -12.29 13.05 32.48
C ARG A 384 -13.52 13.05 33.40
N PRO A 385 -14.08 11.88 33.74
CA PRO A 385 -14.98 11.79 34.88
C PRO A 385 -14.23 12.26 36.13
N LYS A 386 -14.77 13.26 36.85
CA LYS A 386 -14.32 13.55 38.21
C LYS A 386 -14.74 12.38 39.09
N ASN A 387 -13.88 11.38 39.23
CA ASN A 387 -14.01 10.40 40.30
C ASN A 387 -13.87 11.17 41.61
N LYS A 388 -15.00 11.38 42.29
CA LYS A 388 -14.99 11.68 43.72
C LYS A 388 -14.50 10.43 44.44
N THR A 389 -13.51 10.65 45.31
CA THR A 389 -12.75 9.72 46.17
C THR A 389 -11.58 9.00 45.51
N GLU A 390 -10.51 9.74 45.26
CA GLU A 390 -9.23 9.36 45.84
C GLU A 390 -8.81 10.50 46.77
N ASP A 391 -8.52 10.16 48.02
CA ASP A 391 -8.03 11.09 49.02
C ASP A 391 -6.76 11.80 48.49
N ASP A 392 -6.73 13.10 48.75
CA ASP A 392 -5.58 13.97 48.62
C ASP A 392 -4.39 13.36 49.40
N PHE A 393 -3.50 12.66 48.72
CA PHE A 393 -2.17 12.32 49.24
C PHE A 393 -1.14 13.00 48.35
N ASP A 394 -0.99 14.31 48.55
CA ASP A 394 0.14 15.11 48.10
C ASP A 394 1.41 14.64 48.84
N GLY A 395 1.92 13.48 48.44
CA GLY A 395 3.15 12.90 48.93
C GLY A 395 4.25 13.03 47.88
N LYS A 396 4.87 14.21 47.78
CA LYS A 396 6.13 14.37 47.04
C LYS A 396 7.17 13.40 47.60
N LEU A 397 7.35 12.27 46.93
CA LEU A 397 8.46 11.37 47.22
C LEU A 397 9.72 11.99 46.63
N ASN A 398 10.48 12.69 47.47
CA ASN A 398 11.77 13.27 47.10
C ASN A 398 12.69 12.17 46.54
N LEU A 399 12.94 12.22 45.23
CA LEU A 399 13.75 11.28 44.43
C LEU A 399 15.14 10.91 45.05
N PRO A 400 15.82 11.77 45.83
CA PRO A 400 17.05 11.38 46.54
C PRO A 400 16.85 10.34 47.65
N VAL A 401 15.66 10.31 48.28
CA VAL A 401 15.35 9.40 49.40
C VAL A 401 15.04 7.98 48.88
N ALA A 402 14.40 7.89 47.70
CA ALA A 402 14.16 6.62 47.03
C ALA A 402 15.47 5.96 46.57
N GLY A 403 16.42 6.74 46.03
CA GLY A 403 17.76 6.25 45.67
C GLY A 403 18.58 5.75 46.87
N GLY A 404 18.45 6.41 48.02
CA GLY A 404 19.08 5.97 49.28
C GLY A 404 18.52 4.63 49.79
N LEU A 405 17.21 4.41 49.68
CA LEU A 405 16.58 3.16 50.09
C LEU A 405 16.98 1.98 49.19
N VAL A 406 17.04 2.19 47.86
CA VAL A 406 17.47 1.14 46.92
C VAL A 406 18.93 0.76 47.16
N THR A 407 19.82 1.73 47.42
CA THR A 407 21.24 1.43 47.71
C THR A 407 21.44 0.66 49.02
N VAL A 408 20.66 0.97 50.06
CA VAL A 408 20.69 0.22 51.33
C VAL A 408 20.16 -1.21 51.15
N ILE A 409 19.10 -1.40 50.35
CA ILE A 409 18.55 -2.73 50.06
C ILE A 409 19.55 -3.58 49.27
N VAL A 410 20.20 -3.00 48.25
CA VAL A 410 21.25 -3.69 47.47
C VAL A 410 22.45 -4.05 48.36
N LEU A 411 22.86 -3.17 49.27
CA LEU A 411 23.94 -3.44 50.22
C LEU A 411 23.58 -4.57 51.21
N LEU A 412 22.33 -4.60 51.70
CA LEU A 412 21.83 -5.65 52.59
C LEU A 412 21.77 -7.01 51.88
N ILE A 413 21.33 -7.03 50.61
CA ILE A 413 21.33 -8.25 49.79
C ILE A 413 22.76 -8.72 49.54
N ALA A 414 23.68 -7.82 49.21
CA ALA A 414 25.09 -8.17 49.00
C ALA A 414 25.77 -8.72 50.27
N LEU A 415 25.48 -8.13 51.45
CA LEU A 415 25.96 -8.64 52.75
C LEU A 415 25.36 -10.01 53.09
N LEU A 416 24.08 -10.23 52.78
CA LEU A 416 23.38 -11.48 53.01
C LEU A 416 23.92 -12.60 52.10
N VAL A 417 24.21 -12.30 50.84
CA VAL A 417 24.88 -13.22 49.90
C VAL A 417 26.30 -13.52 50.37
N TYR A 418 27.08 -12.52 50.81
CA TYR A 418 28.43 -12.73 51.33
C TYR A 418 28.45 -13.62 52.58
N TYR A 419 27.46 -13.50 53.47
CA TYR A 419 27.35 -14.33 54.67
C TYR A 419 26.84 -15.75 54.39
N LEU A 420 26.08 -15.95 53.32
CA LEU A 420 25.60 -17.27 52.89
C LEU A 420 26.64 -18.03 52.05
N MET A 421 27.60 -17.33 51.44
CA MET A 421 28.69 -17.91 50.64
C MET A 421 29.98 -18.15 51.45
N LYS A 422 29.93 -17.98 52.76
CA LYS A 422 31.00 -18.29 53.70
C LYS A 422 30.53 -19.38 54.66
#